data_AF-C7GHP1-F1
#
_entry.id   AF-C7GHP1-F1
#
_cell.length_a   1.000
_cell.length_b   1.000
_cell.length_c   1.000
_cell.angle_alpha   90.00
_cell.angle_beta   90.00
_cell.angle_gamma   90.00
#
_symmetry.space_group_name_H-M   'P 1'
#
loop_
_entity.id
_entity.type
_entity.pdbx_description
1 polymer ?
#
loop_
_entity_poly.entity_id
_entity_poly.type
_entity_poly.pdbx_seq_one_letter_code
_entity_poly.pdbx_strand_id
1 'polypeptide(L)'
;VTRTSLSLGDRVTYEGRELLVSRKKTELAGGEVIFTYRLAGNSYAWVPWEDNPDYTGMSFVGSIVGTQGEQVEVAFDIDKSAAGGNSYGFAPATGNLMYCMPQKGTKTALYIGNGDEAQGIATGCIRTNGSTCEGTGSPEKKSLRSEHGKGMD
;
A
#
# COMPACT_ATOMS: atom_id res chain seq x y z
N VAL A 1 -4.37 16.36 43.58
CA VAL A 1 -5.34 17.15 42.79
C VAL A 1 -4.55 18.06 41.86
N THR A 2 -4.39 17.68 40.59
CA THR A 2 -3.75 18.54 39.58
C THR A 2 -4.80 19.54 39.06
N ARG A 3 -4.49 20.84 39.08
CA ARG A 3 -5.37 21.91 38.56
C ARG A 3 -5.52 21.91 37.02
N THR A 4 -4.83 21.00 36.35
CA THR A 4 -4.73 20.93 34.88
C THR A 4 -5.47 19.70 34.38
N SER A 5 -6.42 19.91 33.47
CA SER A 5 -7.10 18.83 32.75
C SER A 5 -6.11 18.16 31.79
N LEU A 6 -5.84 16.86 31.99
CA LEU A 6 -5.01 16.06 31.11
C LEU A 6 -5.80 15.60 29.88
N SER A 7 -5.10 15.34 28.78
CA SER A 7 -5.61 14.82 27.52
C SER A 7 -5.30 13.32 27.38
N LEU A 8 -6.01 12.63 26.49
CA LEU A 8 -5.67 11.26 26.10
C LEU A 8 -4.27 11.26 25.45
N GLY A 9 -3.43 10.29 25.82
CA GLY A 9 -2.06 10.19 25.34
C GLY A 9 -1.04 11.01 26.13
N ASP A 10 -1.46 11.87 27.06
CA ASP A 10 -0.53 12.59 27.94
C ASP A 10 0.27 11.60 28.80
N ARG A 11 1.56 11.90 28.99
CA ARG A 11 2.44 11.16 29.88
C ARG A 11 2.44 11.78 31.27
N VAL A 12 2.27 10.94 32.28
CA VAL A 12 2.25 11.34 33.69
C VAL A 12 3.10 10.42 34.54
N THR A 13 3.79 10.98 35.52
CA THR A 13 4.50 10.21 36.54
C THR A 13 3.56 9.93 37.70
N TYR A 14 3.27 8.65 37.94
CA TYR A 14 2.45 8.19 39.06
C TYR A 14 3.17 7.04 39.78
N GLU A 15 3.32 7.15 41.10
CA GLU A 15 4.06 6.17 41.93
C GLU A 15 5.47 5.82 41.37
N GLY A 16 6.18 6.83 40.84
CA GLY A 16 7.53 6.67 40.31
C GLY A 16 7.60 6.00 38.93
N ARG A 17 6.46 5.77 38.26
CA ARG A 17 6.38 5.18 36.91
C ARG A 17 5.80 6.18 35.92
N GLU A 18 6.37 6.23 34.71
CA GLU A 18 5.77 6.97 33.60
C GLU A 18 4.62 6.14 33.00
N LEU A 19 3.43 6.73 32.97
CA LEU A 19 2.20 6.11 32.45
C LEU A 19 1.50 7.06 31.48
N LEU A 20 0.66 6.52 30.61
CA LEU A 20 -0.14 7.25 29.63
C LEU A 20 -1.59 7.35 30.07
N VAL A 21 -2.21 8.50 29.81
CA VAL A 21 -3.66 8.66 29.98
C VAL A 21 -4.40 7.90 28.87
N SER A 22 -4.94 6.73 29.19
CA SER A 22 -5.67 5.86 28.26
C SER A 22 -7.17 6.11 28.22
N ARG A 23 -7.74 6.68 29.30
CA ARG A 23 -9.14 7.08 29.38
C ARG A 23 -9.26 8.31 30.26
N LYS A 24 -10.19 9.19 29.88
CA LYS A 24 -10.64 10.32 30.67
C LYS A 24 -12.16 10.24 30.83
N LYS A 25 -12.62 10.29 32.08
CA LYS A 25 -14.03 10.48 32.44
C LYS A 25 -14.15 11.86 33.08
N THR A 26 -15.13 12.64 32.64
CA THR A 26 -15.40 13.97 33.16
C THR A 26 -16.81 13.97 33.75
N GLU A 27 -16.96 14.44 34.98
CA GLU A 27 -18.24 14.50 35.69
C GLU A 27 -18.41 15.86 36.36
N LEU A 28 -19.63 16.40 36.36
CA LEU A 28 -19.99 17.59 37.13
C LEU A 28 -20.76 17.13 38.38
N ALA A 29 -20.17 17.26 39.55
CA ALA A 29 -20.76 16.84 40.82
C ALA A 29 -20.69 17.99 41.83
N GLY A 30 -21.83 18.38 42.40
CA GLY A 30 -21.89 19.44 43.41
C GLY A 30 -21.39 20.82 42.94
N GLY A 31 -21.42 21.10 41.64
CA GLY A 31 -20.89 22.33 41.05
C GLY A 31 -19.39 22.31 40.71
N GLU A 32 -18.71 21.19 40.97
CA GLU A 32 -17.29 21.00 40.63
C GLU A 32 -17.12 20.00 39.49
N VAL A 33 -16.16 20.28 38.60
CA VAL A 33 -15.79 19.37 37.50
C VAL A 33 -14.70 18.42 37.97
N ILE A 34 -15.02 17.13 37.99
CA ILE A 34 -14.14 16.04 38.40
C ILE A 34 -13.63 15.31 37.15
N PHE A 35 -12.32 15.12 37.08
CA PHE A 35 -11.68 14.31 36.04
C PHE A 35 -11.12 13.03 36.64
N THR A 36 -11.54 11.89 36.12
CA THR A 36 -11.00 10.57 36.48
C THR A 36 -10.25 10.00 35.30
N TYR A 37 -9.00 9.59 35.54
CA TYR A 37 -8.11 9.08 34.49
C TYR A 37 -7.81 7.60 34.71
N ARG A 38 -7.77 6.83 33.61
CA ARG A 38 -7.17 5.49 33.61
C ARG A 38 -5.76 5.59 33.05
N LEU A 39 -4.78 5.26 33.88
CA LEU A 39 -3.37 5.25 33.48
C LEU A 39 -2.99 3.86 32.98
N ALA A 40 -2.24 3.80 31.88
CA ALA A 40 -1.79 2.56 31.26
C ALA A 40 -0.29 2.64 30.97
N GLY A 41 0.40 1.51 31.11
CA GLY A 41 1.80 1.41 30.67
C GLY A 41 1.90 1.48 29.14
N ASN A 42 3.09 1.79 28.63
CA ASN A 42 3.32 1.97 27.20
C ASN A 42 2.89 0.76 26.34
N SER A 43 3.01 -0.46 26.88
CA SER A 43 2.58 -1.70 26.21
C SER A 43 1.06 -1.84 26.03
N TYR A 44 0.26 -1.07 26.77
CA TYR A 44 -1.22 -1.13 26.72
C TYR A 44 -1.84 -0.01 25.88
N ALA A 45 -1.02 0.86 25.29
CA ALA A 45 -1.48 2.01 24.51
C ALA A 45 -1.31 1.85 22.99
N TRP A 46 -0.94 0.66 22.51
CA TRP A 46 -0.85 0.36 21.08
C TRP A 46 -2.15 -0.26 20.57
N VAL A 47 -2.51 0.11 19.34
CA VAL A 47 -3.61 -0.50 18.59
C VAL A 47 -2.99 -1.51 17.63
N PRO A 48 -3.47 -2.76 17.58
CA PRO A 48 -2.97 -3.73 16.62
C PRO A 48 -3.05 -3.20 15.21
N TRP A 49 -1.99 -3.46 14.43
CA TRP A 49 -2.07 -3.29 12.99
C TRP A 49 -3.20 -4.17 12.47
N GLU A 50 -4.04 -3.59 11.63
CA GLU A 50 -5.16 -4.28 11.03
C GLU A 50 -5.08 -4.07 9.52
N ASP A 51 -5.00 -5.17 8.80
CA ASP A 51 -5.04 -5.17 7.35
C ASP A 51 -6.43 -4.75 6.87
N ASN A 52 -6.51 -4.15 5.67
CA ASN A 52 -7.80 -3.79 5.11
C ASN A 52 -8.33 -4.93 4.24
N PRO A 53 -9.31 -5.73 4.72
CA PRO A 53 -9.81 -6.88 3.96
C PRO A 53 -10.52 -6.47 2.67
N ASP A 54 -11.00 -5.23 2.56
CA ASP A 54 -11.73 -4.72 1.39
C ASP A 54 -10.86 -4.66 0.13
N TYR A 55 -9.54 -4.65 0.28
CA TYR A 55 -8.61 -4.72 -0.85
C TYR A 55 -8.46 -6.13 -1.43
N THR A 56 -8.90 -7.16 -0.71
CA THR A 56 -8.76 -8.55 -1.16
C THR A 56 -9.48 -8.75 -2.48
N GLY A 57 -8.76 -9.16 -3.51
CA GLY A 57 -9.28 -9.39 -4.85
C GLY A 57 -9.33 -8.13 -5.72
N MET A 58 -8.95 -6.96 -5.21
CA MET A 58 -8.87 -5.73 -6.00
C MET A 58 -7.60 -5.68 -6.84
N SER A 59 -7.70 -4.94 -7.95
CA SER A 59 -6.55 -4.62 -8.81
C SER A 59 -6.43 -3.13 -9.02
N PHE A 60 -5.23 -2.59 -8.82
CA PHE A 60 -4.90 -1.19 -9.01
C PHE A 60 -4.00 -1.00 -10.23
N VAL A 61 -4.33 -0.05 -11.09
CA VAL A 61 -3.52 0.25 -12.27
C VAL A 61 -2.44 1.26 -11.93
N GLY A 62 -1.26 1.04 -12.48
CA GLY A 62 -0.13 1.95 -12.36
C GLY A 62 0.84 1.83 -13.52
N SER A 63 1.85 2.69 -13.49
CA SER A 63 2.96 2.70 -14.43
C SER A 63 4.23 2.21 -13.74
N ILE A 64 5.00 1.37 -14.43
CA ILE A 64 6.28 0.88 -13.91
C ILE A 64 7.30 2.01 -13.97
N VAL A 65 7.95 2.31 -12.85
CA VAL A 65 8.95 3.38 -12.75
C VAL A 65 10.37 2.85 -12.57
N GLY A 66 10.50 1.59 -12.13
CA GLY A 66 11.75 0.90 -11.89
C GLY A 66 11.56 -0.62 -11.90
N THR A 67 12.66 -1.35 -12.09
CA THR A 67 12.71 -2.81 -12.07
C THR A 67 13.99 -3.26 -11.39
N GLN A 68 13.91 -4.21 -10.45
CA GLN A 68 15.07 -4.78 -9.78
C GLN A 68 14.83 -6.26 -9.50
N GLY A 69 15.68 -7.13 -10.06
CA GLY A 69 15.49 -8.58 -9.96
C GLY A 69 14.13 -8.99 -10.52
N GLU A 70 13.33 -9.69 -9.71
CA GLU A 70 11.97 -10.13 -10.06
C GLU A 70 10.87 -9.16 -9.59
N GLN A 71 11.25 -7.95 -9.19
CA GLN A 71 10.32 -6.94 -8.68
C GLN A 71 10.21 -5.72 -9.61
N VAL A 72 9.00 -5.17 -9.65
CA VAL A 72 8.67 -3.92 -10.33
C VAL A 72 8.29 -2.85 -9.31
N GLU A 73 8.83 -1.66 -9.48
CA GLU A 73 8.40 -0.48 -8.75
C GLU A 73 7.26 0.19 -9.53
N VAL A 74 6.13 0.44 -8.87
CA VAL A 74 4.90 0.93 -9.51
C VAL A 74 4.49 2.28 -8.95
N ALA A 75 4.26 3.25 -9.84
CA ALA A 75 3.55 4.48 -9.53
C ALA A 75 2.06 4.30 -9.88
N PHE A 76 1.19 4.34 -8.87
CA PHE A 76 -0.24 4.07 -9.04
C PHE A 76 -1.00 5.27 -9.61
N ASP A 77 -1.99 5.01 -10.47
CA ASP A 77 -2.79 6.08 -11.08
C ASP A 77 -3.70 6.79 -10.08
N ILE A 78 -4.03 6.12 -8.97
CA ILE A 78 -4.79 6.70 -7.85
C ILE A 78 -3.95 7.70 -7.04
N ASP A 79 -2.62 7.55 -7.03
CA ASP A 79 -1.72 8.41 -6.30
C ASP A 79 -1.02 9.37 -7.26
N LYS A 80 -1.61 10.56 -7.42
CA LYS A 80 -1.10 11.59 -8.33
C LYS A 80 0.15 12.30 -7.79
N SER A 81 0.49 12.10 -6.52
CA SER A 81 1.60 12.78 -5.85
C SER A 81 2.85 11.92 -5.73
N ALA A 82 2.70 10.60 -5.61
CA ALA A 82 3.82 9.69 -5.52
C ALA A 82 4.36 9.34 -6.92
N ALA A 83 5.69 9.39 -7.05
CA ALA A 83 6.39 9.01 -8.28
C ALA A 83 6.80 7.51 -8.29
N GLY A 84 6.29 6.70 -7.36
CA GLY A 84 6.75 5.35 -7.08
C GLY A 84 7.00 5.14 -5.59
N GLY A 85 7.79 4.11 -5.25
CA GLY A 85 8.26 3.85 -3.88
C GLY A 85 8.05 2.42 -3.40
N ASN A 86 7.03 1.72 -3.92
CA ASN A 86 6.74 0.34 -3.53
C ASN A 86 7.10 -0.63 -4.65
N SER A 87 7.83 -1.68 -4.27
CA SER A 87 8.25 -2.76 -5.16
C SER A 87 7.41 -4.00 -4.93
N TYR A 88 6.94 -4.60 -6.01
CA TYR A 88 6.06 -5.77 -6.00
C TYR A 88 6.62 -6.88 -6.87
N GLY A 89 6.39 -8.12 -6.47
CA GLY A 89 6.74 -9.28 -7.29
C GLY A 89 6.01 -9.22 -8.65
N PHE A 90 6.73 -9.52 -9.73
CA PHE A 90 6.15 -9.57 -11.06
C PHE A 90 5.80 -10.99 -11.46
N ALA A 91 4.51 -11.24 -11.72
CA ALA A 91 4.01 -12.53 -12.20
C ALA A 91 3.41 -12.34 -13.60
N PRO A 92 4.13 -12.69 -14.68
CA PRO A 92 3.57 -12.64 -16.03
C PRO A 92 2.50 -13.73 -16.19
N ALA A 93 1.53 -13.49 -17.08
CA ALA A 93 0.45 -14.44 -17.37
C ALA A 93 0.95 -15.81 -17.87
N THR A 94 2.16 -15.86 -18.41
CA THR A 94 2.85 -17.06 -18.88
C THR A 94 3.56 -17.84 -17.78
N GLY A 95 3.58 -17.34 -16.53
CA GLY A 95 4.37 -17.91 -15.44
C GLY A 95 5.85 -18.01 -15.83
N ASN A 96 6.46 -19.18 -15.57
CA ASN A 96 7.88 -19.40 -15.81
C ASN A 96 8.22 -19.77 -17.27
N LEU A 97 7.23 -19.96 -18.15
CA LEU A 97 7.47 -20.38 -19.54
C LEU A 97 8.14 -19.30 -20.38
N MET A 98 7.77 -18.04 -20.14
CA MET A 98 8.30 -16.90 -20.86
C MET A 98 8.37 -15.72 -19.90
N TYR A 99 9.61 -15.36 -19.54
CA TYR A 99 9.88 -14.24 -18.66
C TYR A 99 10.30 -13.02 -19.47
N CYS A 100 9.43 -12.00 -19.49
CA CYS A 100 9.73 -10.70 -20.10
C CYS A 100 9.56 -9.63 -19.04
N MET A 101 10.69 -9.13 -18.53
CA MET A 101 10.66 -8.03 -17.56
C MET A 101 10.08 -6.79 -18.25
N PRO A 102 9.04 -6.16 -17.68
CA PRO A 102 8.43 -5.00 -18.28
C PRO A 102 9.36 -3.79 -18.28
N GLN A 103 9.17 -2.92 -19.26
CA GLN A 103 9.95 -1.70 -19.37
C GLN A 103 9.37 -0.59 -18.51
N LYS A 104 10.24 0.35 -18.11
CA LYS A 104 9.80 1.61 -17.50
C LYS A 104 8.78 2.32 -18.40
N GLY A 105 7.69 2.80 -17.78
CA GLY A 105 6.55 3.42 -18.44
C GLY A 105 5.45 2.44 -18.87
N THR A 106 5.69 1.14 -18.81
CA THR A 106 4.67 0.13 -19.11
C THR A 106 3.57 0.17 -18.05
N LYS A 107 2.31 0.14 -18.50
CA LYS A 107 1.16 0.03 -17.60
C LYS A 107 1.05 -1.39 -17.05
N THR A 108 0.77 -1.53 -15.77
CA THR A 108 0.58 -2.81 -15.09
C THR A 108 -0.62 -2.72 -14.15
N ALA A 109 -1.16 -3.90 -13.79
CA ALA A 109 -2.15 -4.03 -12.73
C ALA A 109 -1.49 -4.73 -11.54
N LEU A 110 -1.55 -4.11 -10.36
CA LEU A 110 -1.23 -4.75 -9.10
C LEU A 110 -2.48 -5.43 -8.56
N TYR A 111 -2.46 -6.74 -8.44
CA TYR A 111 -3.48 -7.53 -7.78
C TYR A 111 -3.13 -7.71 -6.30
N ILE A 112 -4.07 -7.46 -5.40
CA ILE A 112 -3.91 -7.70 -3.97
C ILE A 112 -4.73 -8.92 -3.58
N GLY A 113 -4.06 -10.01 -3.21
CA GLY A 113 -4.69 -11.30 -2.94
C GLY A 113 -5.17 -11.50 -1.49
N ASN A 114 -4.78 -10.62 -0.59
CA ASN A 114 -5.13 -10.61 0.83
C ASN A 114 -5.28 -9.15 1.31
N GLY A 115 -5.53 -8.92 2.59
CA GLY A 115 -5.61 -7.56 3.13
C GLY A 115 -4.25 -6.84 3.24
N ASP A 116 -3.14 -7.55 3.00
CA ASP A 116 -1.78 -7.01 3.10
C ASP A 116 -1.32 -6.48 1.73
N GLU A 117 -1.39 -5.16 1.57
CA GLU A 117 -0.99 -4.46 0.35
C GLU A 117 0.45 -4.77 -0.07
N ALA A 118 1.36 -5.04 0.89
CA ALA A 118 2.76 -5.33 0.60
C ALA A 118 2.96 -6.68 -0.10
N GLN A 119 1.98 -7.59 -0.03
CA GLN A 119 1.98 -8.89 -0.72
C GLN A 119 1.33 -8.82 -2.11
N GLY A 120 1.01 -7.61 -2.60
CA GLY A 120 0.50 -7.42 -3.94
C GLY A 120 1.42 -7.98 -5.03
N ILE A 121 0.83 -8.43 -6.13
CA ILE A 121 1.55 -9.01 -7.27
C ILE A 121 1.20 -8.23 -8.53
N ALA A 122 2.20 -7.82 -9.30
CA ALA A 122 1.99 -7.21 -10.60
C ALA A 122 1.71 -8.30 -11.65
N THR A 123 0.46 -8.40 -12.12
CA THR A 123 -0.05 -9.55 -12.90
C THR A 123 0.11 -9.41 -14.42
N GLY A 124 1.09 -8.63 -14.88
CA GLY A 124 1.41 -8.48 -16.31
C GLY A 124 1.38 -7.04 -16.80
N CYS A 125 1.30 -6.87 -18.12
CA CYS A 125 1.41 -5.58 -18.79
C CYS A 125 0.14 -5.24 -19.57
N ILE A 126 -0.39 -4.04 -19.35
CA ILE A 126 -1.52 -3.49 -20.08
C ILE A 126 -0.99 -2.73 -21.28
N ARG A 127 -1.42 -3.12 -22.48
CA ARG A 127 -1.00 -2.46 -23.71
C ARG A 127 -1.87 -1.23 -23.98
N THR A 128 -1.22 -0.08 -24.21
CA THR A 128 -1.90 1.20 -24.47
C THR A 128 -1.71 1.72 -25.89
N ASN A 129 -0.74 1.19 -26.64
CA ASN A 129 -0.40 1.62 -28.01
C ASN A 129 -1.13 0.83 -29.10
N GLY A 130 -2.34 0.35 -28.81
CA GLY A 130 -3.00 -0.63 -29.66
C GLY A 130 -3.32 -0.16 -31.07
N SER A 131 -3.75 1.08 -31.18
CA SER A 131 -4.11 1.74 -32.44
C SER A 131 -2.90 2.19 -33.26
N THR A 132 -1.72 2.32 -32.67
CA THR A 132 -0.53 2.89 -33.32
C THR A 132 0.56 1.86 -33.63
N CYS A 133 0.47 0.65 -33.05
CA CYS A 133 1.45 -0.41 -33.29
C CYS A 133 1.07 -1.26 -34.50
N GLU A 134 1.86 -1.16 -35.58
CA GLU A 134 1.65 -1.88 -36.85
C GLU A 134 1.52 -3.40 -36.69
N GLY A 135 2.30 -3.99 -35.77
CA GLY A 135 2.28 -5.43 -35.48
C GLY A 135 0.97 -5.94 -34.88
N THR A 136 0.05 -5.03 -34.54
CA THR A 136 -1.22 -5.35 -33.89
C THR A 136 -2.44 -4.77 -34.60
N GLY A 137 -2.25 -4.20 -35.79
CA GLY A 137 -3.33 -3.65 -36.60
C GLY A 137 -4.27 -4.71 -37.20
N SER A 138 -3.89 -5.99 -37.15
CA SER A 138 -4.74 -7.12 -37.57
C SER A 138 -4.61 -8.29 -36.58
N PRO A 139 -5.71 -8.94 -36.17
CA PRO A 139 -5.68 -10.15 -35.33
C PRO A 139 -4.95 -11.34 -35.95
N GLU A 140 -4.79 -11.36 -37.29
CA GLU A 140 -4.07 -12.42 -37.99
C GLU A 140 -2.55 -12.31 -37.84
N LYS A 141 -2.05 -11.12 -37.50
CA LYS A 141 -0.63 -10.88 -37.24
C LYS A 141 -0.34 -11.20 -35.78
N LYS A 142 0.44 -12.25 -35.57
CA LYS A 142 1.05 -12.56 -34.28
C LYS A 142 2.48 -12.06 -34.34
N SER A 143 2.98 -11.50 -33.25
CA SER A 143 4.38 -11.14 -33.15
C SER A 143 4.76 -10.95 -31.69
N LEU A 144 6.02 -11.23 -31.38
CA LEU A 144 6.64 -10.93 -30.10
C LEU A 144 7.97 -10.25 -30.38
N ARG A 145 8.06 -8.96 -30.05
CA ARG A 145 9.23 -8.12 -30.34
C ARG A 145 9.75 -7.46 -29.08
N SER A 146 11.07 -7.34 -28.99
CA SER A 146 11.76 -6.51 -28.00
C SER A 146 11.85 -5.06 -28.46
N GLU A 147 12.27 -4.19 -27.54
CA GLU A 147 12.52 -2.78 -27.80
C GLU A 147 13.56 -2.52 -28.91
N HIS A 148 14.46 -3.47 -29.14
CA HIS A 148 15.49 -3.36 -30.18
C HIS A 148 15.02 -3.86 -31.55
N GLY A 149 13.70 -4.10 -31.71
CA GLY A 149 13.09 -4.56 -32.95
C GLY A 149 13.38 -6.02 -33.31
N LYS A 150 14.03 -6.77 -32.42
CA LYS A 150 14.29 -8.20 -32.57
C LYS A 150 13.08 -8.99 -32.08
N GLY A 151 12.74 -10.08 -32.74
CA GLY A 151 11.56 -10.85 -32.35
C GLY A 151 11.17 -11.93 -33.34
N MET A 152 10.01 -12.49 -33.07
CA MET A 152 9.36 -13.50 -33.90
C MET A 152 8.03 -12.92 -34.41
N ASP A 153 7.67 -13.27 -35.64
CA ASP A 153 6.34 -13.09 -36.23
C ASP A 153 5.61 -14.44 -36.24
#